data_AF-Q2W5W9-F1
#
_entry.id   AF-Q2W5W9-F1
#
_cell.length_a   1.000
_cell.length_b   1.000
_cell.length_c   1.000
_cell.angle_alpha   90.00
_cell.angle_beta   90.00
_cell.angle_gamma   90.00
#
_symmetry.space_group_name_H-M   'P 1'
#
loop_
_entity.id
_entity.type
_entity.pdbx_description
1 polymer ?
#
loop_
_entity_poly.entity_id
_entity_poly.type
_entity_poly.pdbx_seq_one_letter_code
_entity_poly.pdbx_strand_id
1 'polypeptide(L)'
;MATWLDEQWKSGDPAIDAEHQKLHQMISSMSAVIRNDPGLGLAIEAVDVLTERIRIHFRMEEGLAARLNAAAAEQLKLDHQRLLRLLTPLYDALRRGSAEQAKLLLSDFLSQLDAHDREMDIPLFQK
;
A
#
# COMPACT_ATOMS: atom_id res chain seq x y z
N MET A 1 2.84 9.28 13.81
CA MET A 1 3.34 9.16 12.42
C MET A 1 4.43 10.20 12.22
N ALA A 2 5.67 9.80 12.46
CA ALA A 2 6.87 10.64 12.38
C ALA A 2 7.89 10.03 11.39
N THR A 3 7.42 9.20 10.46
CA THR A 3 8.25 8.31 9.63
C THR A 3 8.81 8.99 8.38
N TRP A 4 8.10 9.95 7.77
CA TRP A 4 8.55 10.61 6.53
C TRP A 4 9.73 11.58 6.70
N LEU A 5 10.14 11.89 7.93
CA LEU A 5 11.33 12.72 8.18
C LEU A 5 12.63 11.93 8.03
N ASP A 6 12.56 10.61 7.95
CA ASP A 6 13.72 9.75 7.80
C ASP A 6 14.11 9.64 6.32
N GLU A 7 15.41 9.85 6.04
CA GLU A 7 16.01 9.83 4.70
C GLU A 7 15.76 8.50 3.99
N GLN A 8 15.59 7.39 4.73
CA GLN A 8 15.33 6.08 4.15
C GLN A 8 14.01 6.00 3.36
N TRP A 9 13.13 6.99 3.50
CA TRP A 9 11.84 7.06 2.81
C TRP A 9 11.86 7.96 1.57
N LYS A 10 13.00 8.60 1.26
CA LYS A 10 13.11 9.51 0.12
C LYS A 10 13.74 8.81 -1.06
N SER A 11 13.02 8.74 -2.17
CA SER A 11 13.57 8.33 -3.46
C SER A 11 14.44 9.43 -4.09
N GLY A 12 14.25 10.69 -3.70
CA GLY A 12 14.87 11.83 -4.37
C GLY A 12 14.20 12.21 -5.69
N ASP A 13 13.14 11.49 -6.09
CA ASP A 13 12.19 11.95 -7.10
C ASP A 13 10.98 12.62 -6.41
N PRO A 14 10.79 13.95 -6.55
CA PRO A 14 9.71 14.66 -5.88
C PRO A 14 8.30 14.15 -6.23
N ALA A 15 8.10 13.53 -7.40
CA ALA A 15 6.80 13.00 -7.80
C ALA A 15 6.49 11.67 -7.09
N ILE A 16 7.49 10.79 -6.95
CA ILE A 16 7.38 9.53 -6.19
C ILE A 16 7.18 9.85 -4.70
N ASP A 17 8.03 10.70 -4.14
CA ASP A 17 8.00 11.10 -2.74
C ASP A 17 6.63 11.70 -2.34
N ALA A 18 6.10 12.61 -3.18
CA ALA A 18 4.78 13.19 -2.95
C ALA A 18 3.65 12.16 -3.04
N GLU A 19 3.84 11.09 -3.81
CA GLU A 19 2.84 10.05 -3.95
C GLU A 19 2.85 9.04 -2.80
N HIS A 20 4.02 8.56 -2.37
CA HIS A 20 4.14 7.74 -1.16
C HIS A 20 3.57 8.47 0.05
N GLN A 21 3.86 9.76 0.21
CA GLN A 21 3.28 10.55 1.30
C GLN A 21 1.75 10.55 1.28
N LYS A 22 1.14 10.75 0.10
CA LYS A 22 -0.33 10.71 -0.04
C LYS A 22 -0.90 9.33 0.22
N LEU A 23 -0.23 8.28 -0.27
CA LEU A 23 -0.64 6.91 -0.06
C LEU A 23 -0.61 6.56 1.44
N HIS A 24 0.49 6.86 2.13
CA HIS A 24 0.65 6.62 3.57
C HIS A 24 -0.39 7.37 4.40
N GLN A 25 -0.71 8.62 4.04
CA GLN A 25 -1.76 9.37 4.71
C GLN A 25 -3.15 8.73 4.52
N MET A 26 -3.44 8.24 3.32
CA MET A 26 -4.69 7.54 3.03
C MET A 26 -4.75 6.19 3.77
N ILE A 27 -3.68 5.42 3.75
CA ILE A 27 -3.53 4.16 4.47
C ILE A 27 -3.79 4.36 5.96
N SER A 28 -3.22 5.39 6.57
CA SER A 28 -3.43 5.69 7.99
C SER A 28 -4.90 5.93 8.29
N SER A 29 -5.54 6.76 7.46
CA SER A 29 -6.95 7.13 7.60
C SER A 29 -7.86 5.91 7.44
N MET A 30 -7.66 5.11 6.39
CA MET A 30 -8.45 3.90 6.13
C MET A 30 -8.23 2.83 7.20
N SER A 31 -6.98 2.68 7.67
CA SER A 31 -6.67 1.75 8.74
C SER A 31 -7.33 2.14 10.06
N ALA A 32 -7.47 3.44 10.33
CA ALA A 32 -8.23 3.92 11.48
C ALA A 32 -9.73 3.60 11.34
N VAL A 33 -10.32 3.75 10.15
CA VAL A 33 -11.72 3.36 9.90
C VAL A 33 -11.91 1.86 10.12
N ILE A 34 -11.07 1.01 9.52
CA ILE A 34 -11.17 -0.45 9.63
C ILE A 34 -11.04 -0.91 11.09
N ARG A 35 -10.13 -0.31 11.87
CA ARG A 35 -9.92 -0.68 13.28
C ARG A 35 -11.06 -0.26 14.21
N ASN A 36 -11.77 0.82 13.88
CA ASN A 36 -12.77 1.44 14.74
C ASN A 36 -14.21 1.28 14.23
N ASP A 37 -14.44 0.59 13.11
CA ASP A 37 -15.78 0.35 12.59
C ASP A 37 -16.61 -0.44 13.62
N PRO A 38 -17.73 0.11 14.13
CA PRO A 38 -18.62 -0.61 15.03
C PRO A 38 -19.47 -1.69 14.33
N GLY A 39 -19.19 -1.99 13.05
CA GLY A 39 -19.88 -2.99 12.25
C GLY A 39 -20.92 -2.40 11.30
N LEU A 40 -20.76 -1.13 10.90
CA LEU A 40 -21.68 -0.41 10.01
C LEU A 40 -21.36 -0.64 8.52
N GLY A 41 -20.33 -1.43 8.21
CA GLY A 41 -19.88 -1.71 6.84
C GLY A 41 -18.86 -0.69 6.31
N LEU A 42 -18.51 0.33 7.11
CA LEU A 42 -17.53 1.35 6.74
C LEU A 42 -16.14 0.76 6.51
N ALA A 43 -15.79 -0.34 7.21
CA ALA A 43 -14.52 -1.03 6.99
C ALA A 43 -14.42 -1.65 5.58
N ILE A 44 -15.53 -2.13 5.02
CA ILE A 44 -15.55 -2.72 3.67
C ILE A 44 -15.32 -1.63 2.63
N GLU A 45 -16.08 -0.53 2.73
CA GLU A 45 -15.90 0.63 1.84
C GLU A 45 -14.48 1.22 1.94
N ALA A 46 -13.92 1.28 3.15
CA ALA A 46 -12.55 1.73 3.37
C ALA A 46 -11.51 0.82 2.69
N VAL A 47 -11.71 -0.50 2.71
CA VAL A 47 -10.83 -1.44 1.99
C VAL A 47 -10.97 -1.30 0.48
N ASP A 48 -12.17 -1.06 -0.06
CA ASP A 48 -12.37 -0.83 -1.49
C ASP A 48 -11.65 0.44 -1.97
N VAL A 49 -11.79 1.54 -1.21
CA VAL A 49 -11.09 2.81 -1.50
C VAL A 49 -9.58 2.64 -1.41
N LEU A 50 -9.09 1.96 -0.37
CA LEU A 50 -7.67 1.66 -0.20
C LEU A 50 -7.14 0.84 -1.39
N THR A 51 -7.87 -0.20 -1.80
CA THR A 51 -7.49 -1.07 -2.91
C THR A 51 -7.35 -0.28 -4.21
N GLU A 52 -8.30 0.59 -4.54
CA GLU A 52 -8.21 1.37 -5.77
C GLU A 52 -7.06 2.39 -5.71
N ARG A 53 -6.81 2.99 -4.55
CA ARG A 53 -5.68 3.89 -4.37
C ARG A 53 -4.34 3.20 -4.63
N ILE A 54 -4.14 2.03 -4.05
CA ILE A 54 -2.93 1.22 -4.24
C ILE A 54 -2.77 0.84 -5.71
N ARG A 55 -3.85 0.45 -6.39
CA ARG A 55 -3.78 0.14 -7.83
C ARG A 55 -3.36 1.35 -8.68
N ILE A 56 -3.87 2.53 -8.37
CA ILE A 56 -3.47 3.76 -9.07
C ILE A 56 -1.97 4.02 -8.86
N HIS A 57 -1.50 3.91 -7.63
CA HIS A 57 -0.10 4.07 -7.25
C HIS A 57 0.82 3.09 -7.99
N PHE A 58 0.54 1.79 -7.89
CA PHE A 58 1.30 0.74 -8.56
C PHE A 58 1.37 0.91 -10.08
N ARG A 59 0.26 1.32 -10.73
CA ARG A 59 0.27 1.60 -12.17
C ARG A 59 1.19 2.76 -12.54
N MET A 60 1.30 3.77 -11.67
CA MET A 60 2.20 4.90 -11.89
C MET A 60 3.65 4.45 -11.82
N GLU A 61 4.02 3.69 -10.79
CA GLU A 61 5.38 3.18 -10.60
C GLU A 61 5.79 2.21 -11.68
N GLU A 62 4.93 1.26 -12.06
CA GLU A 62 5.17 0.36 -13.18
C GLU A 62 5.44 1.15 -14.48
N GLY A 63 4.69 2.23 -14.72
CA GLY A 63 4.88 3.10 -15.88
C GLY A 63 6.19 3.88 -15.86
N LEU A 64 6.68 4.26 -14.67
CA LEU A 64 7.96 4.94 -14.49
C LEU A 64 9.13 3.95 -14.57
N ALA A 65 9.04 2.83 -13.87
CA ALA A 65 10.00 1.74 -13.89
C ALA A 65 10.24 1.20 -15.30
N ALA A 66 9.18 1.05 -16.10
CA ALA A 66 9.29 0.60 -17.49
C ALA A 66 10.16 1.51 -18.38
N ARG A 67 10.29 2.80 -18.03
CA ARG A 67 11.16 3.76 -18.73
C ARG A 67 12.62 3.64 -18.32
N LEU A 68 12.88 3.09 -17.13
CA LEU A 68 14.23 2.94 -16.57
C LEU A 68 14.81 1.57 -16.93
N ASN A 69 14.07 0.49 -16.63
CA ASN A 69 14.51 -0.88 -16.83
C ASN A 69 13.31 -1.84 -16.92
N ALA A 70 13.14 -2.49 -18.07
CA ALA A 70 12.04 -3.41 -18.31
C ALA A 70 12.04 -4.65 -17.39
N ALA A 71 13.22 -5.17 -17.02
CA ALA A 71 13.32 -6.31 -16.12
C ALA A 71 12.94 -5.94 -14.68
N ALA A 72 13.37 -4.76 -14.23
CA ALA A 72 12.98 -4.24 -12.91
C ALA A 72 11.47 -3.93 -12.86
N ALA A 73 10.90 -3.39 -13.94
CA ALA A 73 9.47 -3.13 -14.03
C ALA A 73 8.62 -4.42 -13.94
N GLU A 74 9.06 -5.52 -14.56
CA GLU A 74 8.36 -6.80 -14.44
C GLU A 74 8.45 -7.36 -13.02
N GLN A 75 9.63 -7.25 -12.38
CA GLN A 75 9.80 -7.67 -10.99
C GLN A 75 8.91 -6.88 -10.03
N LEU A 76 8.85 -5.55 -10.21
CA LEU A 76 8.01 -4.65 -9.42
C LEU A 76 6.52 -5.02 -9.57
N LYS A 77 6.07 -5.22 -10.80
CA LYS A 77 4.69 -5.62 -11.12
C LYS A 77 4.31 -6.96 -10.48
N LEU A 78 5.21 -7.95 -10.45
CA LEU A 78 4.95 -9.23 -9.80
C LEU A 78 4.74 -9.06 -8.29
N ASP A 79 5.51 -8.16 -7.66
CA ASP A 79 5.33 -7.86 -6.24
C ASP A 79 4.04 -7.07 -5.96
N HIS A 80 3.71 -6.06 -6.78
CA HIS A 80 2.43 -5.36 -6.71
C HIS A 80 1.24 -6.30 -6.75
N GLN A 81 1.25 -7.27 -7.67
CA GLN A 81 0.21 -8.29 -7.75
C GLN A 81 0.15 -9.17 -6.49
N ARG A 82 1.30 -9.46 -5.86
CA ARG A 82 1.36 -10.21 -4.60
C ARG A 82 0.75 -9.40 -3.47
N LEU A 83 1.09 -8.12 -3.33
CA LEU A 83 0.54 -7.22 -2.32
C LEU A 83 -0.98 -7.08 -2.46
N LEU A 84 -1.48 -6.88 -3.69
CA LEU A 84 -2.93 -6.78 -3.94
C LEU A 84 -3.69 -8.07 -3.55
N ARG A 85 -3.06 -9.25 -3.66
CA ARG A 85 -3.69 -10.52 -3.23
C ARG A 85 -3.88 -10.61 -1.71
N LEU A 86 -3.14 -9.84 -0.91
CA LEU A 86 -3.29 -9.80 0.55
C LEU A 86 -4.59 -9.10 0.99
N LEU A 87 -5.17 -8.27 0.12
CA LEU A 87 -6.43 -7.57 0.43
C LEU A 87 -7.66 -8.48 0.32
N THR A 88 -7.59 -9.55 -0.47
CA THR A 88 -8.69 -10.54 -0.59
C THR A 88 -9.05 -11.19 0.75
N PRO A 89 -8.13 -11.82 1.50
CA PRO A 89 -8.46 -12.40 2.80
C PRO A 89 -8.93 -11.35 3.83
N LEU A 90 -8.42 -10.11 3.75
CA LEU A 90 -8.88 -8.99 4.58
C LEU A 90 -10.36 -8.70 4.31
N TYR A 91 -10.73 -8.54 3.04
CA TYR A 91 -12.11 -8.31 2.61
C TYR A 91 -13.04 -9.43 3.07
N ASP A 92 -12.61 -10.68 2.90
CA ASP A 92 -13.33 -11.88 3.34
C ASP A 92 -13.54 -11.91 4.86
N ALA A 93 -12.54 -11.53 5.65
CA ALA A 93 -12.65 -11.45 7.10
C ALA A 93 -13.68 -10.38 7.53
N LEU A 94 -13.67 -9.22 6.88
CA LEU A 94 -14.65 -8.16 7.13
C LEU A 94 -16.08 -8.62 6.80
N ARG A 95 -16.29 -9.28 5.67
CA ARG A 95 -17.62 -9.79 5.27
C ARG A 95 -18.18 -10.86 6.21
N ARG A 96 -17.30 -11.65 6.83
CA ARG A 96 -17.69 -12.65 7.85
C ARG A 96 -17.88 -12.06 9.24
N GLY A 97 -17.65 -10.75 9.42
CA GLY A 97 -17.69 -10.11 10.74
C GLY A 97 -16.51 -10.47 11.65
N SER A 98 -15.43 -11.03 11.10
CA SER A 98 -14.24 -11.45 11.85
C SER A 98 -13.29 -10.27 12.08
N ALA A 99 -13.70 -9.31 12.91
CA ALA A 99 -12.97 -8.04 13.11
C ALA A 99 -11.51 -8.24 13.55
N GLU A 100 -11.23 -9.15 14.49
CA GLU A 100 -9.87 -9.41 14.95
C GLU A 100 -8.99 -10.01 13.85
N GLN A 101 -9.55 -10.91 13.03
CA GLN A 101 -8.83 -11.45 11.88
C GLN A 101 -8.55 -10.36 10.84
N ALA A 102 -9.51 -9.47 10.58
CA ALA A 102 -9.32 -8.35 9.67
C ALA A 102 -8.22 -7.40 10.17
N LYS A 103 -8.15 -7.12 11.47
CA LYS A 103 -7.07 -6.29 12.06
C LYS A 103 -5.69 -6.92 11.86
N LEU A 104 -5.57 -8.23 12.07
CA LEU A 104 -4.31 -8.96 11.86
C LEU A 104 -3.88 -8.93 10.39
N LEU A 105 -4.80 -9.22 9.47
CA LEU A 105 -4.55 -9.20 8.02
C LEU A 105 -4.21 -7.79 7.52
N LEU A 106 -4.87 -6.77 8.04
CA LEU A 106 -4.51 -5.38 7.74
C LEU A 106 -3.10 -5.06 8.25
N SER A 107 -2.75 -5.43 9.48
CA SER A 107 -1.41 -5.18 10.02
C SER A 107 -0.32 -5.87 9.20
N ASP A 108 -0.57 -7.11 8.75
CA ASP A 108 0.32 -7.86 7.88
C ASP A 108 0.48 -7.17 6.52
N PHE A 109 -0.64 -6.78 5.89
CA PHE A 109 -0.61 -6.02 4.64
C PHE A 109 0.23 -4.74 4.76
N LEU A 110 0.01 -3.94 5.81
CA LEU A 110 0.76 -2.70 6.04
C LEU A 110 2.26 -2.96 6.23
N SER A 111 2.62 -3.97 7.00
CA SER A 111 4.02 -4.35 7.19
C SER A 111 4.70 -4.76 5.88
N GLN A 112 3.97 -5.45 4.99
CA GLN A 112 4.51 -5.90 3.72
C GLN A 112 4.59 -4.77 2.69
N LEU A 113 3.68 -3.80 2.75
CA LEU A 113 3.77 -2.60 1.93
C LEU A 113 4.94 -1.70 2.37
N ASP A 114 5.13 -1.49 3.68
CA ASP A 114 6.29 -0.75 4.20
C ASP A 114 7.62 -1.41 3.77
N ALA A 115 7.67 -2.75 3.74
CA ALA A 115 8.84 -3.48 3.27
C ALA A 115 9.05 -3.31 1.76
N HIS A 116 7.98 -3.32 0.97
CA HIS A 116 8.01 -3.07 -0.47
C HIS A 116 8.61 -1.70 -0.80
N ASP A 117 8.10 -0.65 -0.18
CA ASP A 117 8.57 0.73 -0.38
C ASP A 117 10.08 0.81 -0.11
N ARG A 118 10.54 0.23 1.01
CA ARG A 118 11.93 0.30 1.44
C ARG A 118 12.89 -0.54 0.61
N GLU A 119 12.48 -1.75 0.23
CA GLU A 119 13.39 -2.76 -0.32
C GLU A 119 13.41 -2.81 -1.85
N MET A 120 12.37 -2.31 -2.51
CA MET A 120 12.27 -2.32 -3.96
C MET A 120 12.00 -0.94 -4.53
N ASP A 121 11.00 -0.26 -4.01
CA ASP A 121 10.43 0.90 -4.70
C ASP A 121 11.34 2.13 -4.59
N ILE A 122 11.72 2.51 -3.37
CA ILE A 122 12.67 3.60 -3.13
C ILE A 122 14.02 3.34 -3.80
N PRO A 123 14.68 2.16 -3.66
CA PRO A 123 15.92 1.87 -4.36
C PRO A 123 15.82 1.95 -5.89
N LEU A 124 14.67 1.60 -6.48
CA LEU A 124 14.46 1.63 -7.93
C LEU A 124 14.39 3.06 -8.47
N PHE A 125 13.82 3.98 -7.70
CA PHE A 125 13.67 5.38 -8.09
C PHE A 125 14.74 6.30 -7.51
N GLN A 126 15.70 5.75 -6.75
CA GLN A 126 16.76 6.51 -6.13
C GLN A 126 17.62 7.25 -7.17
N LYS A 127 17.78 8.57 -7.00
CA LYS A 127 18.60 9.44 -7.86
C LYS A 127 19.85 9.94 -7.17
#